data_AF-A0A9W7IW02-F1
#
_entry.id   AF-A0A9W7IW02-F1
#
_cell.length_a   1.000
_cell.length_b   1.000
_cell.length_c   1.000
_cell.angle_alpha   90.00
_cell.angle_beta   90.00
_cell.angle_gamma   90.00
#
_symmetry.space_group_name_H-M   'P 1'
#
loop_
_entity.id
_entity.type
_entity.pdbx_description
1 polymer ?
#
loop_
_entity_poly.entity_id
_entity_poly.type
_entity_poly.pdbx_seq_one_letter_code
_entity_poly.pdbx_strand_id
1 'polypeptide(L)'
;MANDTLETTTPTESNQNTSRDSTNNNTRVPETVQIIPNATFAKPFPDISKIEVFDGENFKRWQERVYSVLDMHEVAFALTESLSPTASEKQIECWIHANKESKEIWDNMILKYTAEDVGKQKFIIEKFYRWEMTEDVEVKDQINEYHKLLEDLKSENITLSEEFVVGLFIEKLPPS
;
A
#
# COMPACT_ATOMS: atom_id res chain seq x y z
N MET A 1 16.63 60.73 23.86
CA MET A 1 17.55 61.13 24.95
C MET A 1 17.46 60.07 26.03
N ALA A 2 18.60 59.55 26.51
CA ALA A 2 18.78 58.51 27.55
C ALA A 2 18.04 57.17 27.28
N ASN A 3 18.70 56.02 27.15
CA ASN A 3 19.62 55.31 28.07
C ASN A 3 18.94 54.90 29.38
N ASP A 4 18.86 53.58 29.63
CA ASP A 4 19.80 52.97 30.59
C ASP A 4 20.00 51.47 30.35
N THR A 5 21.16 50.98 30.79
CA THR A 5 21.74 49.65 30.55
C THR A 5 21.90 48.91 31.88
N LEU A 6 21.82 47.57 31.92
CA LEU A 6 22.42 46.80 33.02
C LEU A 6 22.84 45.37 32.66
N GLU A 7 24.02 45.01 33.17
CA GLU A 7 24.87 43.84 32.84
C GLU A 7 25.68 43.38 34.08
N THR A 8 26.39 42.24 34.09
CA THR A 8 26.44 41.16 33.07
C THR A 8 25.66 39.93 33.58
N THR A 9 26.14 38.83 34.18
CA THR A 9 27.47 38.19 34.36
C THR A 9 27.31 36.67 34.29
N THR A 10 28.09 36.01 33.45
CA THR A 10 28.45 34.59 33.62
C THR A 10 29.52 34.43 34.70
N PRO A 11 29.70 33.21 35.23
CA PRO A 11 31.05 32.75 35.56
C PRO A 11 31.49 31.54 34.71
N THR A 12 32.80 31.40 34.53
CA THR A 12 33.46 30.28 33.86
C THR A 12 34.69 29.86 34.68
N GLU A 13 34.76 28.59 35.07
CA GLU A 13 35.98 27.92 35.57
C GLU A 13 35.91 26.47 35.02
N SER A 14 36.78 25.92 34.18
CA SER A 14 38.26 25.90 34.07
C SER A 14 38.92 24.66 34.73
N ASN A 15 39.15 23.65 33.90
CA ASN A 15 40.14 22.56 33.94
C ASN A 15 41.06 22.41 35.17
N GLN A 16 41.27 21.16 35.60
CA GLN A 16 42.62 20.64 35.88
C GLN A 16 42.82 19.21 35.33
N ASN A 17 43.97 19.00 34.67
CA ASN A 17 44.49 17.69 34.28
C ASN A 17 45.44 17.17 35.36
N THR A 18 45.47 15.85 35.59
CA THR A 18 46.63 15.17 36.21
C THR A 18 46.98 13.90 35.46
N SER A 19 48.26 13.74 35.12
CA SER A 19 48.84 12.63 34.35
C SER A 19 49.43 11.54 35.26
N ARG A 20 49.41 10.26 34.83
CA ARG A 20 50.61 9.40 34.71
C ARG A 20 50.33 8.00 34.14
N ASP A 21 51.39 7.43 33.55
CA ASP A 21 51.47 6.18 32.79
C ASP A 21 50.87 4.91 33.39
N SER A 22 50.45 3.98 32.52
CA SER A 22 51.09 2.66 32.40
C SER A 22 50.71 1.91 31.10
N THR A 23 51.72 1.46 30.38
CA THR A 23 51.64 0.65 29.16
C THR A 23 51.12 -0.76 29.42
N ASN A 24 50.15 -1.25 28.63
CA ASN A 24 50.04 -2.68 28.32
C ASN A 24 49.33 -2.92 26.97
N ASN A 25 50.04 -3.50 26.00
CA ASN A 25 49.46 -3.94 24.73
C ASN A 25 48.92 -5.37 24.89
N ASN A 26 47.63 -5.60 24.59
CA ASN A 26 47.17 -6.94 24.22
C ASN A 26 46.00 -6.85 23.22
N THR A 27 46.23 -7.43 22.05
CA THR A 27 45.26 -7.46 20.94
C THR A 27 44.10 -8.40 21.25
N ARG A 28 42.91 -7.82 21.46
CA ARG A 28 41.63 -8.50 21.22
C ARG A 28 40.63 -7.48 20.71
N VAL A 29 40.16 -7.65 19.48
CA VAL A 29 39.10 -6.81 18.90
C VAL A 29 37.82 -6.94 19.75
N PRO A 30 37.16 -5.84 20.12
CA PRO A 30 35.90 -5.91 20.84
C PRO A 30 34.77 -6.33 19.89
N GLU A 31 33.88 -7.18 20.38
CA GLU A 31 32.69 -7.59 19.64
C GLU A 31 31.79 -6.37 19.42
N THR A 32 31.58 -5.99 18.15
CA THR A 32 30.58 -4.99 17.80
C THR A 32 29.19 -5.54 18.11
N VAL A 33 28.52 -4.96 19.11
CA VAL A 33 27.08 -5.17 19.30
C VAL A 33 26.36 -4.65 18.05
N GLN A 34 25.96 -5.57 17.18
CA GLN A 34 25.17 -5.26 16.00
C GLN A 34 23.78 -4.84 16.46
N ILE A 35 23.50 -3.53 16.40
CA ILE A 35 22.16 -2.99 16.58
C ILE A 35 21.34 -3.50 15.39
N ILE A 36 20.55 -4.55 15.61
CA ILE A 36 19.60 -5.03 14.61
C ILE A 36 18.63 -3.86 14.34
N PRO A 37 18.52 -3.36 13.09
CA PRO A 37 17.52 -2.35 12.78
C PRO A 37 16.16 -2.97 13.03
N ASN A 38 15.37 -2.38 13.94
CA ASN A 38 14.01 -2.81 14.18
C ASN A 38 13.18 -2.49 12.94
N ALA A 39 13.16 -3.44 12.00
CA ALA A 39 12.30 -3.39 10.82
C ALA A 39 10.85 -3.47 11.29
N THR A 40 10.25 -2.30 11.48
CA THR A 40 8.81 -2.17 11.67
C THR A 40 8.13 -2.60 10.37
N PHE A 41 7.79 -3.88 10.28
CA PHE A 41 7.05 -4.47 9.15
C PHE A 41 5.59 -4.00 9.06
N ALA A 42 5.13 -3.19 10.02
CA ALA A 42 3.87 -2.47 9.88
C ALA A 42 4.02 -1.46 8.73
N LYS A 43 3.29 -1.70 7.63
CA LYS A 43 3.07 -0.70 6.58
C LYS A 43 2.59 0.58 7.26
N PRO A 44 3.17 1.76 6.97
CA PRO A 44 2.73 3.00 7.60
C PRO A 44 1.24 3.20 7.34
N PHE A 45 0.50 3.53 8.40
CA PHE A 45 -0.96 3.58 8.37
C PHE A 45 -1.48 4.48 7.23
N PRO A 46 -2.54 4.08 6.50
CA PRO A 46 -3.16 4.93 5.51
C PRO A 46 -3.65 6.22 6.17
N ASP A 47 -3.13 7.36 5.72
CA ASP A 47 -3.63 8.67 6.13
C ASP A 47 -5.06 8.83 5.60
N ILE A 48 -6.00 8.92 6.52
CA ILE A 48 -7.45 8.98 6.29
C ILE A 48 -7.83 10.17 5.42
N SER A 49 -7.06 11.26 5.55
CA SER A 49 -7.18 12.49 4.76
C SER A 49 -6.88 12.26 3.26
N LYS A 50 -6.40 11.07 2.89
CA LYS A 50 -6.09 10.62 1.53
C LYS A 50 -7.04 9.54 1.00
N ILE A 51 -8.21 9.30 1.60
CA ILE A 51 -9.26 8.56 0.87
C ILE A 51 -9.67 9.42 -0.33
N GLU A 52 -9.21 9.01 -1.51
CA GLU A 52 -9.60 9.58 -2.79
C GLU A 52 -11.12 9.47 -2.96
N VAL A 53 -11.77 10.55 -3.42
CA VAL A 53 -13.18 10.52 -3.81
C VAL A 53 -13.33 9.51 -4.95
N PHE A 54 -14.35 8.65 -4.86
CA PHE A 54 -14.59 7.65 -5.88
C PHE A 54 -14.99 8.31 -7.20
N ASP A 55 -14.19 8.10 -8.23
CA ASP A 55 -14.38 8.60 -9.60
C ASP A 55 -15.15 7.63 -10.51
N GLY A 56 -15.29 6.38 -10.09
CA GLY A 56 -15.95 5.30 -10.83
C GLY A 56 -15.00 4.22 -11.34
N GLU A 57 -13.69 4.36 -11.15
CA GLU A 57 -12.68 3.40 -11.60
C GLU A 57 -12.02 2.68 -10.43
N ASN A 58 -11.38 1.53 -10.70
CA ASN A 58 -10.59 0.78 -9.71
C ASN A 58 -11.37 0.47 -8.42
N PHE A 59 -12.66 0.10 -8.53
CA PHE A 59 -13.57 0.01 -7.37
C PHE A 59 -13.00 -0.90 -6.28
N LYS A 60 -12.43 -2.05 -6.63
CA LYS A 60 -11.78 -2.94 -5.66
C LYS A 60 -10.70 -2.22 -4.80
N ARG A 61 -9.79 -1.47 -5.42
CA ARG A 61 -8.71 -0.72 -4.73
C ARG A 61 -9.28 0.40 -3.85
N TRP A 62 -10.33 1.08 -4.32
CA TRP A 62 -11.02 2.10 -3.54
C TRP A 62 -11.75 1.48 -2.33
N GLN A 63 -12.47 0.38 -2.56
CA GLN A 63 -13.19 -0.38 -1.55
C GLN A 63 -12.26 -0.91 -0.46
N GLU A 64 -11.12 -1.50 -0.81
CA GLU A 64 -10.10 -1.99 0.12
C GLU A 64 -9.57 -0.87 1.03
N ARG A 65 -9.41 0.36 0.51
CA ARG A 65 -8.97 1.52 1.28
C ARG A 65 -10.04 2.04 2.22
N VAL A 66 -11.28 2.16 1.76
CA VAL A 66 -12.44 2.54 2.60
C VAL A 66 -12.60 1.53 3.72
N TYR A 67 -12.56 0.24 3.40
CA TYR A 67 -12.65 -0.83 4.38
C TYR A 67 -11.50 -0.77 5.40
N SER A 68 -10.25 -0.63 4.95
CA SER A 68 -9.08 -0.52 5.83
C SER A 68 -9.16 0.67 6.79
N VAL A 69 -9.76 1.79 6.40
CA VAL A 69 -9.95 2.95 7.29
C VAL A 69 -11.07 2.69 8.29
N LEU A 70 -12.19 2.08 7.88
CA LEU A 70 -13.28 1.75 8.79
C LEU A 70 -12.84 0.70 9.82
N ASP A 71 -12.02 -0.27 9.41
CA ASP A 71 -11.42 -1.30 10.26
C ASP A 71 -10.45 -0.67 11.28
N MET A 72 -9.61 0.27 10.84
CA MET A 72 -8.69 1.03 11.70
C MET A 72 -9.41 1.87 12.79
N HIS A 73 -10.65 2.30 12.55
CA HIS A 73 -11.47 3.00 13.54
C HIS A 73 -12.44 2.06 14.30
N GLU A 74 -12.29 0.74 14.14
CA GLU A 74 -13.18 -0.27 14.73
C GLU A 74 -14.66 -0.12 14.33
N VAL A 75 -14.97 0.54 13.21
CA VAL A 75 -16.35 0.76 12.69
C VAL A 75 -16.68 -0.03 11.42
N ALA A 76 -15.76 -0.85 10.91
CA ALA A 76 -16.01 -1.74 9.76
C ALA A 76 -17.26 -2.62 9.93
N PHE A 77 -17.58 -3.00 11.17
CA PHE A 77 -18.77 -3.80 11.51
C PHE A 77 -20.07 -3.20 10.96
N ALA A 78 -20.16 -1.87 10.82
CA ALA A 78 -21.29 -1.13 10.23
C ALA A 78 -21.65 -1.61 8.81
N LEU A 79 -20.68 -2.17 8.07
CA LEU A 79 -20.83 -2.64 6.70
C LEU A 79 -20.72 -4.18 6.59
N THR A 80 -19.82 -4.82 7.36
CA THR A 80 -19.52 -6.26 7.25
C THR A 80 -20.32 -7.19 8.16
N GLU A 81 -21.41 -6.71 8.75
CA GLU A 81 -22.39 -7.56 9.46
C GLU A 81 -21.78 -8.29 10.67
N SER A 82 -21.27 -7.50 11.62
CA SER A 82 -20.78 -8.03 12.90
C SER A 82 -21.40 -7.30 14.08
N LEU A 83 -22.50 -7.84 14.60
CA LEU A 83 -22.81 -7.68 16.01
C LEU A 83 -22.28 -8.89 16.77
N SER A 84 -21.77 -8.67 17.97
CA SER A 84 -21.22 -9.73 18.82
C SER A 84 -22.19 -10.90 18.94
N PRO A 85 -21.72 -12.17 18.95
CA PRO A 85 -22.58 -13.35 19.15
C PRO A 85 -23.27 -13.39 20.53
N THR A 86 -23.04 -12.39 21.38
CA THR A 86 -23.71 -12.18 22.67
C THR A 86 -24.78 -11.07 22.65
N ALA A 87 -24.98 -10.39 21.53
CA ALA A 87 -25.97 -9.32 21.41
C ALA A 87 -27.40 -9.86 21.37
N SER A 88 -28.34 -9.15 22.01
CA SER A 88 -29.76 -9.51 21.98
C SER A 88 -30.42 -9.14 20.64
N GLU A 89 -31.49 -9.87 20.30
CA GLU A 89 -32.27 -9.68 19.06
C GLU A 89 -32.71 -8.21 18.85
N LYS A 90 -33.18 -7.53 19.91
CA LYS A 90 -33.48 -6.09 19.87
C LYS A 90 -32.28 -5.19 19.58
N GLN A 91 -31.09 -5.54 20.05
CA GLN A 91 -29.88 -4.78 19.74
C GLN A 91 -29.48 -4.98 18.27
N ILE A 92 -29.67 -6.19 17.74
CA ILE A 92 -29.48 -6.51 16.33
C ILE A 92 -30.47 -5.71 15.46
N GLU A 93 -31.76 -5.71 15.77
CA GLU A 93 -32.78 -4.92 15.05
C GLU A 93 -32.48 -3.41 15.05
N CYS A 94 -32.20 -2.83 16.23
CA CYS A 94 -31.84 -1.41 16.34
C CYS A 94 -30.57 -1.08 15.56
N TRP A 95 -29.57 -1.97 15.56
CA TRP A 95 -28.32 -1.77 14.82
C TRP A 95 -28.52 -1.88 13.30
N ILE A 96 -29.28 -2.87 12.82
CA ILE A 96 -29.66 -3.01 11.40
C ILE A 96 -30.40 -1.75 10.95
N HIS A 97 -31.38 -1.29 11.74
CA HIS A 97 -32.13 -0.07 11.41
C HIS A 97 -31.21 1.17 11.36
N ALA A 98 -30.30 1.31 12.32
CA ALA A 98 -29.38 2.46 12.38
C ALA A 98 -28.37 2.51 11.24
N ASN A 99 -27.98 1.36 10.67
CA ASN A 99 -26.97 1.26 9.60
C ASN A 99 -27.56 0.90 8.23
N LYS A 100 -28.90 0.80 8.12
CA LYS A 100 -29.60 0.30 6.93
C LYS A 100 -29.17 1.02 5.66
N GLU A 101 -29.22 2.36 5.66
CA GLU A 101 -28.90 3.16 4.47
C GLU A 101 -27.43 3.00 4.05
N SER A 102 -26.51 3.03 5.02
CA SER A 102 -25.07 2.82 4.78
C SER A 102 -24.78 1.45 4.18
N LYS A 103 -25.40 0.39 4.71
CA LYS A 103 -25.24 -0.99 4.22
C LYS A 103 -25.90 -1.17 2.85
N GLU A 104 -27.09 -0.61 2.64
CA GLU A 104 -27.78 -0.64 1.34
C GLU A 104 -26.99 0.10 0.25
N ILE A 105 -26.36 1.24 0.57
CA ILE A 105 -25.46 1.95 -0.35
C ILE A 105 -24.22 1.10 -0.65
N TRP A 106 -23.57 0.53 0.37
CA TRP A 106 -22.38 -0.31 0.23
C TRP A 106 -22.64 -1.56 -0.62
N ASP A 107 -23.71 -2.29 -0.34
CA ASP A 107 -24.09 -3.51 -1.07
C ASP A 107 -24.45 -3.19 -2.53
N ASN A 108 -25.13 -2.06 -2.80
CA ASN A 108 -25.40 -1.59 -4.16
C ASN A 108 -24.13 -1.17 -4.91
N MET A 109 -23.15 -0.56 -4.23
CA MET A 109 -21.84 -0.25 -4.83
C MET A 109 -21.09 -1.53 -5.19
N ILE A 110 -21.03 -2.51 -4.27
CA ILE A 110 -20.44 -3.82 -4.54
C ILE A 110 -21.10 -4.47 -5.76
N LEU A 111 -22.44 -4.56 -5.78
CA LEU A 111 -23.18 -5.19 -6.87
C LEU A 111 -22.89 -4.54 -8.23
N LYS A 112 -22.94 -3.21 -8.29
CA LYS A 112 -22.73 -2.46 -9.53
C LYS A 112 -21.30 -2.60 -10.05
N TYR A 113 -20.31 -2.28 -9.20
CA TYR A 113 -18.94 -2.11 -9.66
C TYR A 113 -18.14 -3.41 -9.68
N THR A 114 -18.46 -4.42 -8.86
CA THR A 114 -17.80 -5.75 -8.96
C THR A 114 -18.11 -6.42 -10.29
N ALA A 115 -19.36 -6.30 -10.78
CA ALA A 115 -19.74 -6.86 -12.08
C ALA A 115 -19.04 -6.12 -13.24
N GLU A 116 -18.86 -4.80 -13.11
CA GLU A 116 -18.16 -3.97 -14.11
C GLU A 116 -16.65 -4.25 -14.13
N ASP A 117 -15.98 -4.28 -12.98
CA ASP A 117 -14.56 -4.61 -12.83
C ASP A 117 -14.26 -6.02 -13.38
N VAL A 118 -15.08 -7.03 -13.06
CA VAL A 118 -14.93 -8.40 -13.61
C VAL A 118 -15.11 -8.41 -15.13
N GLY A 119 -16.01 -7.58 -15.68
CA GLY A 119 -16.21 -7.41 -17.11
C GLY A 119 -14.98 -6.81 -17.81
N LYS A 120 -14.41 -5.73 -17.24
CA LYS A 120 -13.17 -5.08 -17.73
C LYS A 120 -11.99 -6.04 -17.67
N GLN A 121 -11.76 -6.66 -16.51
CA GLN A 121 -10.71 -7.66 -16.30
C GLN A 121 -10.80 -8.81 -17.32
N LYS A 122 -11.99 -9.40 -17.50
CA LYS A 122 -12.20 -10.45 -18.51
C LYS A 122 -11.84 -9.95 -19.92
N PHE A 123 -12.28 -8.75 -20.31
CA PHE A 123 -12.01 -8.20 -21.63
C PHE A 123 -10.50 -8.02 -21.87
N ILE A 124 -9.75 -7.47 -20.90
CA ILE A 124 -8.31 -7.26 -21.04
C ILE A 124 -7.55 -8.59 -21.06
N ILE A 125 -7.90 -9.55 -20.20
CA ILE A 125 -7.31 -10.90 -20.23
C ILE A 125 -7.54 -11.57 -21.59
N GLU A 126 -8.74 -11.47 -22.14
CA GLU A 126 -9.12 -12.07 -23.43
C GLU A 126 -8.45 -11.35 -24.62
N LYS A 127 -8.21 -10.04 -24.52
CA LYS A 127 -7.43 -9.23 -25.47
C LYS A 127 -5.95 -9.66 -25.45
N PHE A 128 -5.34 -9.75 -24.26
CA PHE A 128 -3.96 -10.20 -24.09
C PHE A 128 -3.74 -11.63 -24.57
N TYR A 129 -4.64 -12.56 -24.21
CA TYR A 129 -4.50 -13.98 -24.58
C TYR A 129 -4.61 -14.24 -26.09
N ARG A 130 -5.41 -13.44 -26.80
CA ARG A 130 -5.54 -13.52 -28.27
C ARG A 130 -4.44 -12.81 -29.06
N TRP A 131 -3.65 -11.96 -28.41
CA TRP A 131 -2.55 -11.29 -29.11
C TRP A 131 -1.50 -12.33 -29.53
N GLU A 132 -1.00 -12.20 -30.77
CA GLU A 132 -0.02 -13.09 -31.42
C GLU A 132 0.91 -12.21 -32.27
N MET A 133 2.20 -12.57 -32.33
CA MET A 133 3.15 -11.86 -33.18
C MET A 133 3.00 -12.33 -34.63
N THR A 134 2.99 -11.40 -35.58
CA THR A 134 2.83 -11.66 -37.01
C THR A 134 4.09 -11.28 -37.81
N GLU A 135 4.27 -11.85 -38.99
CA GLU A 135 5.45 -11.60 -39.83
C GLU A 135 5.39 -10.27 -40.61
N ASP A 136 4.21 -9.65 -40.70
CA ASP A 136 3.94 -8.47 -41.55
C ASP A 136 4.12 -7.11 -40.82
N VAL A 137 4.42 -7.11 -39.53
CA VAL A 137 4.57 -5.90 -38.68
C VAL A 137 5.98 -5.82 -38.10
N GLU A 138 6.54 -4.61 -37.92
CA GLU A 138 7.87 -4.44 -37.31
C GLU A 138 7.88 -5.01 -35.87
N VAL A 139 8.80 -5.94 -35.59
CA VAL A 139 8.96 -6.61 -34.29
C VAL A 139 8.97 -5.63 -33.10
N LYS A 140 9.55 -4.44 -33.30
CA LYS A 140 9.59 -3.38 -32.29
C LYS A 140 8.19 -2.85 -31.93
N ASP A 141 7.33 -2.62 -32.91
CA ASP A 141 5.97 -2.14 -32.68
C ASP A 141 5.11 -3.21 -32.01
N GLN A 142 5.32 -4.47 -32.39
CA GLN A 142 4.69 -5.63 -31.74
C GLN A 142 5.12 -5.79 -30.26
N ILE A 143 6.41 -5.58 -29.95
CA ILE A 143 6.92 -5.53 -28.56
C ILE A 143 6.28 -4.37 -27.78
N ASN A 144 6.09 -3.20 -28.39
CA ASN A 144 5.43 -2.07 -27.74
C ASN A 144 3.95 -2.36 -27.46
N GLU A 145 3.24 -3.00 -28.38
CA GLU A 145 1.86 -3.44 -28.17
C GLU A 145 1.78 -4.47 -27.02
N TYR A 146 2.66 -5.46 -27.00
CA TYR A 146 2.71 -6.47 -25.93
C TYR A 146 2.95 -5.83 -24.56
N HIS A 147 3.91 -4.89 -24.45
CA HIS A 147 4.12 -4.13 -23.21
C HIS A 147 2.88 -3.34 -22.80
N LYS A 148 2.17 -2.71 -23.74
CA LYS A 148 0.93 -1.99 -23.45
C LYS A 148 -0.17 -2.92 -22.94
N LEU A 149 -0.28 -4.15 -23.46
CA LEU A 149 -1.22 -5.15 -22.93
C LEU A 149 -0.87 -5.58 -21.50
N LEU A 150 0.42 -5.65 -21.16
CA LEU A 150 0.86 -5.90 -19.78
C LEU A 150 0.60 -4.70 -18.86
N GLU A 151 0.65 -3.47 -19.37
CA GLU A 151 0.23 -2.26 -18.64
C GLU A 151 -1.29 -2.25 -18.42
N ASP A 152 -2.09 -2.52 -19.45
CA ASP A 152 -3.55 -2.68 -19.37
C ASP A 152 -3.95 -3.70 -18.27
N LEU A 153 -3.25 -4.84 -18.19
CA LEU A 153 -3.45 -5.84 -17.13
C LEU A 153 -3.07 -5.32 -15.74
N LYS A 154 -1.92 -4.63 -15.61
CA LYS A 154 -1.47 -4.04 -14.35
C LYS A 154 -2.41 -2.96 -13.83
N SER A 155 -3.01 -2.15 -14.70
CA SER A 155 -4.01 -1.14 -14.30
C SER A 155 -5.26 -1.76 -13.70
N GLU A 156 -5.72 -2.91 -14.22
CA GLU A 156 -6.83 -3.69 -13.63
C GLU A 156 -6.41 -4.56 -12.42
N ASN A 157 -5.23 -4.30 -11.85
CA ASN A 157 -4.64 -5.02 -10.72
C ASN A 157 -4.43 -6.53 -10.99
N ILE A 158 -4.21 -6.91 -12.27
CA ILE A 158 -3.84 -8.27 -12.69
C ILE A 158 -2.32 -8.32 -12.89
N THR A 159 -1.60 -8.87 -11.91
CA THR A 159 -0.14 -9.04 -11.98
C THR A 159 0.24 -10.44 -12.43
N LEU A 160 0.95 -10.55 -13.55
CA LEU A 160 1.61 -11.78 -14.00
C LEU A 160 3.07 -11.81 -13.53
N SER A 161 3.63 -13.00 -13.26
CA SER A 161 5.06 -13.11 -12.93
C SER A 161 5.93 -12.94 -14.18
N GLU A 162 7.17 -12.50 -14.00
CA GLU A 162 8.09 -12.24 -15.12
C GLU A 162 8.38 -13.52 -15.91
N GLU A 163 8.52 -14.66 -15.25
CA GLU A 163 8.74 -15.96 -15.87
C GLU A 163 7.54 -16.39 -16.73
N PHE A 164 6.32 -16.11 -16.27
CA PHE A 164 5.09 -16.42 -17.01
C PHE A 164 4.93 -15.50 -18.23
N VAL A 165 5.25 -14.22 -18.09
CA VAL A 165 5.25 -13.24 -19.20
C VAL A 165 6.29 -13.63 -20.27
N VAL A 166 7.52 -13.96 -19.88
CA VAL A 166 8.57 -14.40 -20.83
C VAL A 166 8.18 -15.72 -21.50
N GLY A 167 7.62 -16.68 -20.75
CA GLY A 167 7.13 -17.95 -21.30
C GLY A 167 6.06 -17.76 -22.37
N LEU A 168 5.04 -16.94 -22.08
CA LEU A 168 3.99 -16.59 -23.06
C LEU A 168 4.55 -15.82 -24.25
N PHE A 169 5.47 -14.88 -24.06
CA PHE A 169 6.04 -14.13 -25.17
C PHE A 169 6.78 -15.04 -26.17
N ILE A 170 7.49 -16.07 -25.68
CA ILE A 170 8.15 -17.08 -26.52
C ILE A 170 7.12 -17.95 -27.27
N GLU A 171 6.02 -18.34 -26.62
CA GLU A 171 4.91 -19.09 -27.25
C GLU A 171 4.24 -18.29 -28.38
N LYS A 172 4.23 -16.96 -28.28
CA LYS A 172 3.57 -16.04 -29.21
C LYS A 172 4.44 -15.57 -30.38
N LEU A 173 5.68 -16.05 -30.51
CA LEU A 173 6.54 -15.76 -31.67
C LEU A 173 6.01 -16.42 -32.96
N PRO A 174 6.24 -15.82 -34.14
CA PRO A 174 5.86 -16.44 -35.41
C PRO A 174 6.69 -17.71 -35.68
N PRO A 175 6.18 -18.64 -36.49
CA PRO A 175 6.95 -19.79 -36.97
C PRO A 175 8.22 -19.34 -37.73
N SER A 176 9.24 -20.21 -37.77
CA SER A 176 10.54 -19.97 -38.41
C SER A 176 10.66 -20.63 -39.78
#